data_AF-A0A7W0S036-F1
#
_entry.id   AF-A0A7W0S036-F1
#
_cell.length_a   1.000
_cell.length_b   1.000
_cell.length_c   1.000
_cell.angle_alpha   90.00
_cell.angle_beta   90.00
_cell.angle_gamma   90.00
#
_symmetry.space_group_name_H-M   'P 1'
#
loop_
_entity.id
_entity.type
_entity.pdbx_description
1 polymer ?
#
loop_
_entity_poly.entity_id
_entity_poly.type
_entity_poly.pdbx_seq_one_letter_code
_entity_poly.pdbx_strand_id
1 'polypeptide(L)'
;MRRVVIPVCGVLTGLVLAGPATSAPPTHLDLATGRVDGRLVLGRSVAGVTASLGLPPRRSPGRARYTLEYGPPGDFSLRVHFRRSGGRLRAWSIVFRDTALREAALGRVLDLSARAFTASLADRYAGEFVPRGAYRCFVNSCSQSFATADGRRHLTFGRESRRGPFLVLYGG
;
A
#
# COMPACT_ATOMS: atom_id res chain seq x y z
N MET A 1 32.47 -67.24 6.92
CA MET A 1 32.06 -66.13 7.81
C MET A 1 32.25 -64.82 7.02
N ARG A 2 31.17 -64.17 6.52
CA ARG A 2 30.64 -62.86 7.00
C ARG A 2 31.76 -61.85 7.35
N ARG A 3 31.89 -60.65 6.76
CA ARG A 3 30.89 -59.57 6.59
C ARG A 3 31.23 -58.60 5.45
N VAL A 4 30.16 -58.16 4.79
CA VAL A 4 29.98 -56.93 3.98
C VAL A 4 29.99 -55.69 4.89
N VAL A 5 30.37 -54.50 4.38
CA VAL A 5 29.76 -53.16 4.67
C VAL A 5 30.68 -52.03 4.12
N ILE A 6 30.30 -50.86 3.57
CA ILE A 6 29.15 -50.20 2.89
C ILE A 6 29.80 -48.95 2.24
N PRO A 7 29.42 -48.50 1.02
CA PRO A 7 29.98 -47.31 0.37
C PRO A 7 29.54 -46.01 1.06
N VAL A 8 30.48 -45.07 1.24
CA VAL A 8 30.20 -43.72 1.77
C VAL A 8 29.43 -42.91 0.72
N CYS A 9 28.15 -42.69 1.00
CA CYS A 9 27.29 -41.74 0.29
C CYS A 9 27.83 -40.31 0.43
N GLY A 10 28.31 -39.74 -0.67
CA GLY A 10 28.51 -38.29 -0.79
C GLY A 10 27.16 -37.59 -0.81
N VAL A 11 26.88 -36.82 0.23
CA VAL A 11 25.69 -35.95 0.30
C VAL A 11 25.91 -34.77 -0.63
N LEU A 12 25.19 -34.77 -1.76
CA LEU A 12 25.03 -33.62 -2.64
C LEU A 12 24.16 -32.57 -1.92
N THR A 13 24.80 -31.48 -1.49
CA THR A 13 24.12 -30.31 -0.92
C THR A 13 23.30 -29.63 -2.02
N GLY A 14 21.99 -29.85 -2.00
CA GLY A 14 21.04 -29.20 -2.91
C GLY A 14 20.98 -27.69 -2.66
N LEU A 15 21.36 -26.93 -3.69
CA LEU A 15 21.20 -25.47 -3.74
C LEU A 15 19.70 -25.17 -3.85
N VAL A 16 19.04 -24.82 -2.75
CA VAL A 16 17.65 -24.34 -2.77
C VAL A 16 17.63 -22.96 -3.42
N LEU A 17 17.22 -22.90 -4.69
CA LEU A 17 16.85 -21.66 -5.36
C LEU A 17 15.57 -21.12 -4.69
N ALA A 18 15.74 -20.27 -3.68
CA ALA A 18 14.65 -19.46 -3.16
C ALA A 18 14.18 -18.53 -4.29
N GLY A 19 13.09 -18.90 -4.97
CA GLY A 19 12.40 -18.02 -5.89
C GLY A 19 12.01 -16.71 -5.17
N PRO A 20 11.94 -15.56 -5.87
CA PRO A 20 11.59 -14.31 -5.24
C PRO A 20 10.18 -14.43 -4.66
N ALA A 21 10.07 -14.41 -3.33
CA ALA A 21 8.79 -14.38 -2.65
C ALA A 21 8.07 -13.10 -3.08
N THR A 22 7.06 -13.25 -3.94
CA THR A 22 6.06 -12.20 -4.15
C THR A 22 5.37 -12.01 -2.81
N SER A 23 5.48 -10.80 -2.25
CA SER A 23 4.82 -10.47 -1.00
C SER A 23 3.32 -10.41 -1.22
N ALA A 24 2.56 -10.94 -0.25
CA ALA A 24 1.14 -10.65 -0.16
C ALA A 24 0.91 -9.12 -0.11
N PRO A 25 -0.21 -8.61 -0.64
CA PRO A 25 -0.52 -7.19 -0.54
C PRO A 25 -0.59 -6.77 0.93
N PRO A 26 -0.04 -5.60 1.28
CA PRO A 26 -0.21 -5.06 2.62
C PRO A 26 -1.67 -4.81 2.94
N THR A 27 -2.09 -5.17 4.16
CA THR A 27 -3.50 -5.14 4.57
C THR A 27 -3.77 -4.26 5.77
N HIS A 28 -2.75 -3.68 6.41
CA HIS A 28 -2.92 -2.79 7.56
C HIS A 28 -2.42 -1.38 7.26
N LEU A 29 -3.25 -0.40 7.58
CA LEU A 29 -2.92 1.02 7.53
C LEU A 29 -3.13 1.63 8.91
N ASP A 30 -2.21 2.49 9.32
CA ASP A 30 -2.38 3.38 10.46
C ASP A 30 -2.32 4.81 9.93
N LEU A 31 -3.46 5.48 9.89
CA LEU A 31 -3.53 6.87 9.43
C LEU A 31 -2.86 7.84 10.40
N ALA A 32 -2.86 7.56 11.71
CA ALA A 32 -2.23 8.41 12.73
C ALA A 32 -0.71 8.46 12.55
N THR A 33 -0.09 7.34 12.21
CA THR A 33 1.37 7.26 12.02
C THR A 33 1.81 7.25 10.55
N GLY A 34 0.86 7.12 9.61
CA GLY A 34 1.13 7.01 8.17
C GLY A 34 1.85 5.71 7.78
N ARG A 35 1.71 4.65 8.60
CA ARG A 35 2.40 3.37 8.43
C ARG A 35 1.52 2.35 7.72
N VAL A 36 2.15 1.54 6.88
CA VAL A 36 1.55 0.40 6.18
C VAL A 36 2.22 -0.87 6.70
N ASP A 37 1.44 -1.79 7.24
CA ASP A 37 1.93 -2.98 7.98
C ASP A 37 3.03 -2.62 9.00
N GLY A 38 2.83 -1.53 9.75
CA GLY A 38 3.78 -1.05 10.76
C GLY A 38 5.04 -0.35 10.19
N ARG A 39 5.16 -0.20 8.86
CA ARG A 39 6.34 0.38 8.20
C ARG A 39 6.03 1.72 7.56
N LEU A 40 6.97 2.67 7.67
CA LEU A 40 6.85 3.95 6.97
C LEU A 40 7.11 3.74 5.47
N VAL A 41 6.16 4.12 4.62
CA VAL A 41 6.27 3.98 3.16
C VAL A 41 6.42 5.34 2.47
N LEU A 42 5.63 6.33 2.86
CA LEU A 42 5.73 7.70 2.32
C LEU A 42 7.11 8.31 2.62
N GLY A 43 7.62 9.10 1.68
CA GLY A 43 8.95 9.71 1.74
C GLY A 43 10.12 8.74 1.52
N ARG A 44 9.89 7.42 1.45
CA ARG A 44 10.96 6.44 1.21
C ARG A 44 11.37 6.40 -0.26
N SER A 45 12.60 5.95 -0.52
CA SER A 45 13.08 5.66 -1.88
C SER A 45 12.43 4.39 -2.42
N VAL A 46 12.52 4.14 -3.73
CA VAL A 46 12.05 2.90 -4.35
C VAL A 46 12.63 1.68 -3.63
N ALA A 47 13.95 1.64 -3.42
CA ALA A 47 14.60 0.56 -2.69
C ALA A 47 14.10 0.43 -1.23
N GLY A 48 13.86 1.55 -0.56
CA GLY A 48 13.34 1.56 0.81
C GLY A 48 11.92 1.02 0.93
N VAL A 49 11.06 1.30 -0.06
CA VAL A 49 9.71 0.72 -0.14
C VAL A 49 9.78 -0.77 -0.45
N THR A 50 10.58 -1.19 -1.43
CA THR A 50 10.77 -2.61 -1.75
C THR A 50 11.31 -3.41 -0.56
N ALA A 51 12.25 -2.85 0.21
CA ALA A 51 12.75 -3.49 1.43
C ALA A 51 11.67 -3.59 2.53
N SER A 52 10.71 -2.66 2.54
CA SER A 52 9.64 -2.61 3.54
C SER A 52 8.45 -3.48 3.18
N LEU A 53 8.04 -3.51 1.91
CA LEU A 53 6.82 -4.18 1.47
C LEU A 53 7.09 -5.46 0.68
N GLY A 54 8.36 -5.77 0.39
CA GLY A 54 8.75 -6.86 -0.49
C GLY A 54 8.83 -6.45 -1.96
N LEU A 55 9.24 -7.41 -2.80
CA LEU A 55 9.38 -7.23 -4.24
C LEU A 55 7.99 -7.12 -4.89
N PRO A 56 7.67 -5.99 -5.55
CA PRO A 56 6.39 -5.83 -6.22
C PRO A 56 6.34 -6.66 -7.51
N PRO A 57 5.21 -7.31 -7.81
CA PRO A 57 4.95 -8.01 -9.08
C PRO A 57 5.13 -7.13 -10.31
N ARG A 58 4.75 -5.85 -10.23
CA ARG A 58 4.84 -4.92 -11.36
C ARG A 58 5.48 -3.60 -10.99
N ARG A 59 6.26 -3.07 -11.93
CA ARG A 59 6.98 -1.81 -11.81
C ARG A 59 6.84 -1.05 -13.12
N SER A 60 6.53 0.22 -13.02
CA SER A 60 6.44 1.10 -14.19
C SER A 60 7.45 2.23 -14.01
N PRO A 61 8.67 2.09 -14.55
CA PRO A 61 9.70 3.11 -14.44
C PRO A 61 9.39 4.31 -15.34
N GLY A 62 9.76 5.49 -14.89
CA GLY A 62 9.74 6.73 -15.67
C GLY A 62 10.73 7.73 -15.09
N ARG A 63 11.15 8.73 -15.90
CA ARG A 63 12.19 9.69 -15.49
C ARG A 63 11.75 10.60 -14.34
N ALA A 64 10.51 11.07 -14.37
CA ALA A 64 9.94 11.98 -13.36
C ALA A 64 9.00 11.28 -12.36
N ARG A 65 8.47 10.11 -12.75
CA ARG A 65 7.51 9.32 -11.98
C ARG A 65 7.89 7.85 -12.03
N TYR A 66 7.70 7.15 -10.94
CA TYR A 66 7.93 5.70 -10.87
C TYR A 66 6.76 5.11 -10.08
N THR A 67 6.32 3.91 -10.45
CA THR A 67 5.18 3.25 -9.79
C THR A 67 5.54 1.82 -9.42
N LEU A 68 5.14 1.41 -8.22
CA LEU A 68 5.15 0.02 -7.76
C LEU A 68 3.72 -0.44 -7.54
N GLU A 69 3.40 -1.65 -7.99
CA GLU A 69 2.08 -2.25 -7.82
C GLU A 69 2.20 -3.63 -7.18
N TYR A 70 1.34 -3.87 -6.19
CA TYR A 70 1.19 -5.11 -5.43
C TYR A 70 -0.23 -5.63 -5.62
N GLY A 71 -0.39 -6.94 -5.77
CA GLY A 71 -1.69 -7.58 -6.03
C GLY A 71 -1.71 -8.42 -7.30
N PRO A 72 -2.91 -8.86 -7.73
CA PRO A 72 -3.09 -9.83 -8.79
C PRO A 72 -2.64 -9.31 -10.16
N PRO A 73 -2.38 -10.19 -11.15
CA PRO A 73 -2.16 -9.77 -12.54
C PRO A 73 -3.34 -8.95 -13.09
N GLY A 74 -3.06 -7.88 -13.85
CA GLY A 74 -4.10 -7.06 -14.50
C GLY A 74 -4.77 -5.99 -13.60
N ASP A 75 -4.63 -6.06 -12.28
CA ASP A 75 -5.11 -5.02 -11.35
C ASP A 75 -4.20 -4.89 -10.12
N PHE A 76 -4.51 -4.05 -9.13
CA PHE A 76 -3.67 -3.90 -7.94
C PHE A 76 -4.50 -3.77 -6.66
N SER A 77 -3.97 -4.35 -5.58
CA SER A 77 -4.47 -4.16 -4.21
C SER A 77 -3.84 -2.92 -3.58
N LEU A 78 -2.54 -2.69 -3.85
CA LEU A 78 -1.79 -1.54 -3.37
C LEU A 78 -0.88 -1.00 -4.47
N ARG A 79 -0.86 0.33 -4.64
CA ARG A 79 0.01 1.01 -5.59
C ARG A 79 0.74 2.15 -4.89
N VAL A 80 2.06 2.20 -5.05
CA VAL A 80 2.90 3.30 -4.54
C VAL A 80 3.39 4.13 -5.70
N HIS A 81 3.12 5.44 -5.66
CA HIS A 81 3.64 6.39 -6.62
C HIS A 81 4.82 7.14 -6.05
N PHE A 82 5.82 7.33 -6.90
CA PHE A 82 7.04 8.07 -6.62
C PHE A 82 7.14 9.29 -7.54
N ARG A 83 7.66 10.38 -7.00
CA ARG A 83 7.99 11.59 -7.75
C ARG A 83 9.37 12.07 -7.34
N ARG A 84 10.03 12.85 -8.18
CA ARG A 84 11.29 13.49 -7.79
C ARG A 84 11.04 14.58 -6.74
N SER A 85 11.80 14.52 -5.65
CA SER A 85 11.92 15.56 -4.63
C SER A 85 13.40 15.65 -4.23
N GLY A 86 13.99 16.85 -4.30
CA GLY A 86 15.43 17.04 -4.08
C GLY A 86 16.31 16.15 -4.97
N GLY A 87 15.94 16.00 -6.26
CA GLY A 87 16.65 15.16 -7.23
C GLY A 87 16.49 13.64 -7.07
N ARG A 88 15.79 13.16 -6.03
CA ARG A 88 15.62 11.73 -5.73
C ARG A 88 14.15 11.30 -5.85
N LEU A 89 13.90 10.09 -6.33
CA LEU A 89 12.54 9.51 -6.33
C LEU A 89 12.13 9.17 -4.90
N ARG A 90 11.05 9.77 -4.43
CA ARG A 90 10.43 9.53 -3.11
C ARG A 90 8.98 9.14 -3.28
N ALA A 91 8.52 8.17 -2.49
CA ALA A 91 7.12 7.80 -2.41
C ALA A 91 6.32 9.02 -1.93
N TRP A 92 5.31 9.43 -2.70
CA TRP A 92 4.50 10.62 -2.39
C TRP A 92 3.01 10.30 -2.29
N SER A 93 2.57 9.15 -2.84
CA SER A 93 1.23 8.66 -2.58
C SER A 93 1.15 7.13 -2.59
N ILE A 94 0.16 6.61 -1.87
CA ILE A 94 -0.18 5.20 -1.78
C ILE A 94 -1.68 5.07 -2.05
N VAL A 95 -2.05 4.19 -2.97
CA VAL A 95 -3.44 3.89 -3.32
C VAL A 95 -3.74 2.47 -2.86
N PHE A 96 -4.84 2.31 -2.12
CA PHE A 96 -5.36 1.04 -1.66
C PHE A 96 -6.70 0.74 -2.32
N ARG A 97 -6.88 -0.50 -2.74
CA ARG A 97 -8.13 -1.04 -3.31
C ARG A 97 -8.54 -2.39 -2.73
N ASP A 98 -7.68 -2.99 -1.92
CA ASP A 98 -7.97 -4.25 -1.27
C ASP A 98 -9.06 -4.08 -0.22
N THR A 99 -10.22 -4.72 -0.40
CA THR A 99 -11.33 -4.64 0.58
C THR A 99 -10.99 -5.33 1.90
N ALA A 100 -9.92 -6.13 1.95
CA ALA A 100 -9.38 -6.65 3.20
C ALA A 100 -8.57 -5.59 4.00
N LEU A 101 -8.33 -4.39 3.46
CA LEU A 101 -7.62 -3.32 4.14
C LEU A 101 -8.29 -2.99 5.49
N ARG A 102 -7.49 -3.10 6.55
CA ARG A 102 -7.83 -2.68 7.91
C ARG A 102 -7.07 -1.42 8.27
N GLU A 103 -7.81 -0.35 8.51
CA GLU A 103 -7.28 0.84 9.15
C GLU A 103 -7.33 0.64 10.68
N ALA A 104 -6.28 1.07 11.39
CA ALA A 104 -6.09 0.82 12.81
C ALA A 104 -7.28 1.24 13.69
N ALA A 105 -7.87 2.41 13.42
CA ALA A 105 -9.00 2.94 14.18
C ALA A 105 -10.35 2.75 13.49
N LEU A 106 -10.38 2.62 12.16
CA LEU A 106 -11.63 2.53 11.37
C LEU A 106 -12.03 1.09 10.99
N GLY A 107 -11.18 0.10 11.23
CA GLY A 107 -11.46 -1.30 10.85
C GLY A 107 -11.43 -1.48 9.33
N ARG A 108 -12.38 -2.22 8.76
CA ARG A 108 -12.47 -2.44 7.31
C ARG A 108 -12.93 -1.16 6.59
N VAL A 109 -11.96 -0.29 6.34
CA VAL A 109 -12.21 1.09 5.93
C VAL A 109 -12.84 1.19 4.53
N LEU A 110 -12.51 0.26 3.62
CA LEU A 110 -13.07 0.26 2.26
C LEU A 110 -14.51 -0.28 2.18
N ASP A 111 -15.00 -0.95 3.23
CA ASP A 111 -16.39 -1.39 3.32
C ASP A 111 -17.33 -0.25 3.74
N LEU A 112 -16.78 0.88 4.21
CA LEU A 112 -17.56 2.03 4.66
C LEU A 112 -18.23 2.76 3.48
N SER A 113 -19.40 3.32 3.72
CA SER A 113 -19.96 4.37 2.84
C SER A 113 -19.20 5.68 3.02
N ALA A 114 -19.28 6.61 2.06
CA ALA A 114 -18.61 7.92 2.18
C ALA A 114 -19.03 8.70 3.44
N ARG A 115 -20.32 8.61 3.81
CA ARG A 115 -20.87 9.23 5.02
C ARG A 115 -20.30 8.56 6.28
N ALA A 116 -20.28 7.22 6.32
CA ALA A 116 -19.75 6.48 7.45
C ALA A 116 -18.24 6.69 7.62
N PHE A 117 -17.49 6.72 6.50
CA PHE A 117 -16.07 7.06 6.49
C PHE A 117 -15.82 8.45 7.09
N THR A 118 -16.54 9.47 6.61
CA THR A 118 -16.40 10.85 7.11
C THR A 118 -16.72 10.96 8.60
N ALA A 119 -17.82 10.35 9.05
CA ALA A 119 -18.21 10.38 10.46
C ALA A 119 -17.19 9.65 11.34
N SER A 120 -16.73 8.47 10.92
CA SER A 120 -15.75 7.68 11.68
C SER A 120 -14.39 8.35 11.71
N LEU A 121 -13.98 9.02 10.63
CA LEU A 121 -12.75 9.80 10.59
C LEU A 121 -12.80 10.97 11.58
N ALA A 122 -13.91 11.72 11.61
CA ALA A 122 -14.09 12.81 12.56
C ALA A 122 -14.09 12.33 14.02
N ASP A 123 -14.77 11.22 14.31
CA ASP A 123 -14.87 10.60 15.64
C ASP A 123 -13.51 10.06 16.12
N ARG A 124 -12.85 9.21 15.32
CA ARG A 124 -11.65 8.47 15.74
C ARG A 124 -10.36 9.28 15.69
N TYR A 125 -10.32 10.33 14.88
CA TYR A 125 -9.16 11.20 14.74
C TYR A 125 -9.43 12.60 15.31
N ALA A 126 -10.47 12.78 16.13
CA ALA A 126 -10.82 14.04 16.78
C ALA A 126 -10.82 15.26 15.83
N GLY A 127 -11.31 15.06 14.60
CA GLY A 127 -11.32 16.09 13.56
C GLY A 127 -9.96 16.48 12.97
N GLU A 128 -8.89 15.73 13.24
CA GLU A 128 -7.57 15.97 12.66
C GLU A 128 -7.61 16.04 11.13
N PHE A 129 -8.34 15.12 10.50
CA PHE A 129 -8.58 15.13 9.07
C PHE A 129 -9.87 15.87 8.74
N VAL A 130 -9.73 17.08 8.23
CA VAL A 130 -10.85 17.95 7.87
C VAL A 130 -11.18 17.78 6.38
N PRO A 131 -12.48 17.66 6.00
CA PRO A 131 -12.88 17.65 4.60
C PRO A 131 -12.44 18.92 3.87
N ARG A 132 -11.87 18.76 2.66
CA ARG A 132 -11.50 19.87 1.75
C ARG A 132 -12.60 20.25 0.77
N GLY A 133 -13.79 19.66 0.92
CA GLY A 133 -14.95 19.87 0.06
C GLY A 133 -15.99 18.79 0.29
N ALA A 134 -17.11 18.88 -0.42
CA ALA A 134 -18.15 17.84 -0.39
C ALA A 134 -17.71 16.59 -1.15
N TYR A 135 -18.33 15.45 -0.82
CA TYR A 135 -18.24 14.25 -1.65
C TYR A 135 -18.87 14.53 -3.01
N ARG A 136 -18.09 14.33 -4.09
CA ARG A 136 -18.49 14.67 -5.46
C ARG A 136 -18.33 13.48 -6.38
N CYS A 137 -19.25 13.34 -7.31
CA CYS A 137 -19.20 12.36 -8.38
C CYS A 137 -18.83 13.02 -9.71
N PHE A 138 -17.91 12.40 -10.40
CA PHE A 138 -17.54 12.61 -11.79
C PHE A 138 -17.91 11.34 -12.58
N VAL A 139 -17.80 11.40 -13.91
CA VAL A 139 -18.30 10.37 -14.85
C VAL A 139 -18.05 8.92 -14.40
N ASN A 140 -16.87 8.59 -13.86
CA ASN A 140 -16.51 7.23 -13.47
C ASN A 140 -16.02 7.08 -12.02
N SER A 141 -16.13 8.13 -11.21
CA SER A 141 -15.60 8.13 -9.85
C SER A 141 -16.32 9.10 -8.93
N CYS A 142 -16.53 8.70 -7.70
CA CYS A 142 -17.00 9.57 -6.64
C CYS A 142 -15.98 9.60 -5.51
N SER A 143 -15.68 10.78 -4.95
CA SER A 143 -14.69 10.88 -3.88
C SER A 143 -14.84 12.15 -3.05
N GLN A 144 -14.19 12.13 -1.88
CA GLN A 144 -13.97 13.29 -1.04
C GLN A 144 -12.52 13.30 -0.57
N SER A 145 -11.94 14.49 -0.51
CA SER A 145 -10.58 14.68 0.00
C SER A 145 -10.61 15.32 1.38
N PHE A 146 -9.64 14.95 2.20
CA PHE A 146 -9.45 15.37 3.58
C PHE A 146 -7.98 15.76 3.74
N ALA A 147 -7.70 16.69 4.65
CA ALA A 147 -6.33 17.02 5.00
C ALA A 147 -6.21 17.33 6.49
N THR A 148 -5.00 17.18 7.01
CA THR A 148 -4.64 17.72 8.31
C THR A 148 -4.67 19.26 8.28
N ALA A 149 -4.86 19.87 9.45
CA ALA A 149 -4.86 21.33 9.59
C ALA A 149 -3.56 21.98 9.06
N ASP A 150 -2.42 21.32 9.28
CA ASP A 150 -1.11 21.75 8.77
C ASP A 150 -0.90 21.48 7.27
N GLY A 151 -1.84 20.80 6.61
CA GLY A 151 -1.77 20.44 5.19
C GLY A 151 -0.65 19.47 4.83
N ARG A 152 0.02 18.82 5.79
CA ARG A 152 1.12 17.89 5.52
C ARG A 152 0.65 16.49 5.13
N ARG A 153 -0.56 16.11 5.55
CA ARG A 153 -1.19 14.84 5.16
C ARG A 153 -2.49 15.10 4.44
N HIS A 154 -2.64 14.42 3.31
CA HIS A 154 -3.88 14.44 2.54
C HIS A 154 -4.34 13.01 2.31
N LEU A 155 -5.65 12.88 2.26
CA LEU A 155 -6.35 11.61 2.18
C LEU A 155 -7.49 11.79 1.17
N THR A 156 -7.70 10.84 0.28
CA THR A 156 -8.91 10.77 -0.55
C THR A 156 -9.58 9.43 -0.34
N PHE A 157 -10.88 9.45 -0.06
CA PHE A 157 -11.72 8.26 -0.01
C PHE A 157 -12.77 8.33 -1.09
N GLY A 158 -13.03 7.21 -1.77
CA GLY A 158 -13.97 7.21 -2.86
C GLY A 158 -14.28 5.83 -3.42
N ARG A 159 -14.97 5.84 -4.56
CA ARG A 159 -15.37 4.65 -5.30
C ARG A 159 -15.31 4.94 -6.80
N GLU A 160 -14.80 3.99 -7.56
CA GLU A 160 -14.84 4.00 -9.01
C GLU A 160 -15.81 2.94 -9.52
N SER A 161 -16.59 3.26 -10.55
CA SER A 161 -17.70 2.43 -11.02
C SER A 161 -17.26 1.01 -11.44
N ARG A 162 -16.05 0.84 -11.99
CA ARG A 162 -15.54 -0.45 -12.46
C ARG A 162 -14.55 -1.13 -11.50
N ARG A 163 -13.97 -0.38 -10.56
CA ARG A 163 -12.87 -0.85 -9.72
C ARG A 163 -13.19 -0.82 -8.21
N GLY A 164 -14.39 -0.42 -7.83
CA GLY A 164 -14.83 -0.43 -6.45
C GLY A 164 -14.21 0.69 -5.59
N PRO A 165 -14.25 0.54 -4.25
CA PRO A 165 -13.79 1.55 -3.31
C PRO A 165 -12.28 1.73 -3.39
N PHE A 166 -11.81 2.91 -3.00
CA PHE A 166 -10.39 3.20 -2.89
C PHE A 166 -10.10 4.19 -1.77
N LEU A 167 -8.88 4.10 -1.27
CA LEU A 167 -8.28 5.06 -0.36
C LEU A 167 -6.95 5.51 -0.93
N VAL A 168 -6.69 6.81 -0.93
CA VAL A 168 -5.38 7.37 -1.29
C VAL A 168 -4.82 8.13 -0.11
N LEU A 169 -3.59 7.84 0.25
CA LEU A 169 -2.82 8.62 1.22
C LEU A 169 -1.69 9.35 0.49
N TYR A 170 -1.52 10.63 0.78
CA TYR A 170 -0.46 11.47 0.23
C TYR A 170 0.50 11.93 1.32
N GLY A 171 1.79 11.96 0.99
CA GLY A 171 2.83 12.57 1.81
C GLY A 171 3.14 14.00 1.36
N GLY A 172 3.34 14.89 2.34
CA GLY A 172 3.87 16.24 2.16
C GLY A 172 5.33 16.26 1.68
#